data_AF-A0A2V8ECD1-F1
#
_entry.id   AF-A0A2V8ECD1-F1
#
_cell.length_a   1.000
_cell.length_b   1.000
_cell.length_c   1.000
_cell.angle_alpha   90.00
_cell.angle_beta   90.00
_cell.angle_gamma   90.00
#
_symmetry.space_group_name_H-M   'P 1'
#
loop_
_entity.id
_entity.type
_entity.pdbx_description
1 polymer ?
#
loop_
_entity_poly.entity_id
_entity_poly.type
_entity_poly.pdbx_seq_one_letter_code
_entity_poly.pdbx_strand_id
1 'polypeptide(L)'
;MHIEERRLAMEDRLVDMSKHELAAMLAPEFREPFLRRCAAIEKRYTDECAAQNDPCVESGCSVAGVDGEACLQPLLRAETEYRKECIAEWAKFRVAGEFRASAPQVART
;
A
#
# COMPACT_ATOMS: atom_id res chain seq x y z
N MET A 1 -14.25 5.28 -25.07
CA MET A 1 -13.47 5.22 -23.82
C MET A 1 -12.87 3.83 -23.71
N HIS A 2 -11.59 3.71 -24.05
CA HIS A 2 -10.86 2.44 -24.13
C HIS A 2 -10.61 1.87 -22.72
N ILE A 3 -10.55 0.55 -22.60
CA ILE A 3 -10.39 -0.18 -21.32
C ILE A 3 -9.15 0.31 -20.56
N GLU A 4 -8.07 0.65 -21.27
CA GLU A 4 -6.81 1.12 -20.69
C GLU A 4 -6.93 2.51 -20.04
N GLU A 5 -7.71 3.42 -20.63
CA GLU A 5 -7.97 4.75 -20.05
C GLU A 5 -8.74 4.65 -18.74
N ARG A 6 -9.69 3.70 -18.64
CA ARG A 6 -10.43 3.43 -17.41
C ARG A 6 -9.55 2.83 -16.31
N ARG A 7 -8.56 2.02 -16.69
CA ARG A 7 -7.59 1.42 -15.76
C ARG A 7 -6.69 2.51 -15.16
N LEU A 8 -6.12 3.36 -16.01
CA LEU A 8 -5.26 4.47 -15.60
C LEU A 8 -5.99 5.49 -14.72
N ALA A 9 -7.20 5.91 -15.10
CA ALA A 9 -7.98 6.88 -14.31
C ALA A 9 -8.39 6.34 -12.92
N MET A 10 -8.50 5.03 -12.79
CA MET A 10 -8.80 4.39 -11.51
C MET A 10 -7.53 4.19 -10.69
N GLU A 11 -6.40 3.81 -11.30
CA GLU A 11 -5.09 3.75 -10.64
C GLU A 11 -4.67 5.13 -10.09
N ASP A 12 -4.93 6.20 -10.85
CA ASP A 12 -4.70 7.59 -10.43
C ASP A 12 -5.51 7.95 -9.18
N ARG A 13 -6.79 7.53 -9.10
CA ARG A 13 -7.62 7.77 -7.90
C ARG A 13 -7.23 6.94 -6.68
N LEU A 14 -6.54 5.81 -6.89
CA LEU A 14 -6.11 4.94 -5.81
C LEU A 14 -4.76 5.36 -5.22
N VAL A 15 -3.97 6.17 -5.96
CA VAL A 15 -2.63 6.59 -5.55
C VAL A 15 -2.62 7.37 -4.24
N ASP A 16 -3.67 8.16 -3.99
CA ASP A 16 -3.77 8.95 -2.76
C ASP A 16 -4.23 8.12 -1.54
N MET A 17 -4.77 6.91 -1.76
CA MET A 17 -5.25 6.05 -0.69
C MET A 17 -4.09 5.38 0.04
N SER A 18 -4.18 5.33 1.36
CA SER A 18 -3.29 4.53 2.21
C SER A 18 -3.53 3.03 2.01
N LYS A 19 -2.54 2.20 2.34
CA LYS A 19 -2.71 0.74 2.35
C LYS A 19 -3.88 0.28 3.23
N HIS A 20 -4.18 0.97 4.32
CA HIS A 20 -5.31 0.60 5.18
C HIS A 20 -6.66 0.88 4.50
N GLU A 21 -6.77 1.97 3.74
CA GLU A 21 -7.96 2.28 2.95
C GLU A 21 -8.14 1.30 1.79
N LEU A 22 -7.04 0.93 1.10
CA LEU A 22 -7.04 -0.11 0.09
C LEU A 22 -7.49 -1.46 0.67
N ALA A 23 -6.96 -1.85 1.84
CA ALA A 23 -7.35 -3.07 2.55
C ALA A 23 -8.83 -3.05 2.97
N ALA A 24 -9.35 -1.91 3.40
CA ALA A 24 -10.75 -1.78 3.82
C ALA A 24 -11.75 -2.05 2.66
N MET A 25 -11.33 -1.84 1.41
CA MET A 25 -12.12 -2.16 0.21
C MET A 25 -12.10 -3.65 -0.17
N LEU A 26 -11.24 -4.45 0.45
CA LEU A 26 -11.18 -5.90 0.24
C LEU A 26 -12.09 -6.64 1.22
N ALA A 27 -12.52 -7.84 0.81
CA ALA A 27 -13.18 -8.76 1.74
C ALA A 27 -12.23 -9.11 2.90
N PRO A 28 -12.74 -9.36 4.13
CA PRO A 28 -11.94 -9.54 5.33
C PRO A 28 -10.77 -10.53 5.18
N GLU A 29 -10.98 -11.63 4.47
CA GLU A 29 -10.02 -12.70 4.23
C GLU A 29 -8.82 -12.29 3.34
N PHE A 30 -8.94 -11.21 2.56
CA PHE A 30 -7.86 -10.72 1.69
C PHE A 30 -7.12 -9.52 2.25
N ARG A 31 -7.61 -8.91 3.33
CA ARG A 31 -6.99 -7.74 3.96
C ARG A 31 -5.58 -8.04 4.43
N GLU A 32 -5.42 -9.11 5.19
CA GLU A 32 -4.15 -9.49 5.78
C GLU A 32 -3.15 -10.01 4.73
N PRO A 33 -3.55 -10.85 3.75
CA PRO A 33 -2.71 -11.17 2.59
C PRO A 33 -2.24 -9.94 1.82
N PHE A 34 -3.12 -8.98 1.55
CA PHE A 34 -2.75 -7.73 0.87
C PHE A 34 -1.76 -6.90 1.69
N LEU A 35 -2.04 -6.69 2.99
CA LEU A 35 -1.17 -5.91 3.87
C LEU A 35 0.23 -6.52 3.99
N ARG A 36 0.34 -7.86 4.03
CA ARG A 36 1.66 -8.54 4.02
C ARG A 36 2.44 -8.31 2.73
N ARG A 37 1.76 -8.33 1.58
CA ARG A 37 2.42 -8.07 0.28
C ARG A 37 2.88 -6.62 0.16
N CYS A 38 2.04 -5.67 0.57
CA CYS A 38 2.44 -4.26 0.59
C CYS A 38 3.58 -4.01 1.58
N ALA A 39 3.57 -4.65 2.76
CA ALA A 39 4.69 -4.57 3.71
C ALA A 39 6.01 -5.14 3.14
N ALA A 40 5.96 -6.20 2.32
CA ALA A 40 7.14 -6.73 1.67
C ALA A 40 7.72 -5.77 0.61
N ILE A 41 6.86 -5.05 -0.12
CA ILE A 41 7.27 -3.96 -1.02
C ILE A 41 7.93 -2.86 -0.22
N GLU A 42 7.28 -2.39 0.86
CA GLU A 42 7.82 -1.34 1.72
C GLU A 42 9.19 -1.71 2.28
N LYS A 43 9.34 -2.96 2.73
CA LYS A 43 10.61 -3.50 3.25
C LYS A 43 11.74 -3.42 2.22
N ARG A 44 11.47 -3.68 0.94
CA ARG A 44 12.50 -3.62 -0.13
C ARG A 44 13.11 -2.22 -0.21
N TYR A 45 12.27 -1.17 -0.15
CA TYR A 45 12.74 0.22 -0.13
C TYR A 45 13.55 0.55 1.12
N THR A 46 13.16 0.03 2.29
CA THR A 46 13.90 0.29 3.54
C THR A 46 15.21 -0.49 3.61
N ASP A 47 15.27 -1.71 3.06
CA ASP A 47 16.49 -2.54 2.99
C ASP A 47 17.55 -1.90 2.09
N GLU A 48 17.13 -1.29 0.98
CA GLU A 48 18.00 -0.51 0.09
C GLU A 48 18.61 0.71 0.80
N CYS A 49 17.95 1.29 1.82
CA CYS A 49 18.54 2.34 2.65
C CYS A 49 19.66 1.80 3.54
N ALA A 50 19.40 0.67 4.21
CA ALA A 50 20.36 0.04 5.13
C ALA A 50 21.66 -0.33 4.39
N ALA A 51 21.56 -0.75 3.12
CA ALA A 51 22.70 -1.07 2.27
C ALA A 51 23.56 0.15 1.89
N GLN A 52 23.01 1.38 1.94
CA GLN A 52 23.72 2.60 1.53
C GLN A 52 24.60 3.22 2.63
N ASN A 53 24.55 2.71 3.88
CA ASN A 53 25.26 3.26 5.05
C ASN A 53 25.02 4.77 5.29
N ASP A 54 23.97 5.34 4.68
CA ASP A 54 23.62 6.74 4.90
C ASP A 54 22.95 6.89 6.28
N PRO A 55 23.29 7.93 7.05
CA PRO A 55 22.68 8.16 8.35
C PRO A 55 21.17 8.38 8.17
N CYS A 56 20.39 7.52 8.84
CA CYS A 56 18.95 7.69 8.95
C CYS A 56 18.68 8.98 9.73
N VAL A 57 18.11 10.00 9.07
CA VAL A 57 17.74 11.26 9.72
C VAL A 57 16.42 11.11 10.48
N GLU A 58 16.29 11.72 11.66
CA GLU A 58 15.15 11.56 12.60
C GLU A 58 13.75 11.62 11.96
N SER A 59 13.56 12.41 10.91
CA SER A 59 12.28 12.56 10.21
C SER A 59 11.86 11.34 9.37
N GLY A 60 12.73 10.33 9.26
CA GLY A 60 12.50 9.14 8.44
C GLY A 60 12.98 7.86 9.10
N CYS A 61 13.07 7.76 10.42
CA CYS A 61 13.43 6.52 11.11
C CYS A 61 12.23 5.97 11.89
N SER A 62 11.85 4.72 11.65
CA SER A 62 10.93 3.96 12.49
C SER A 62 11.72 2.96 13.30
N VAL A 63 11.40 2.77 14.58
CA VAL A 63 11.92 1.62 15.33
C VAL A 63 11.34 0.35 14.71
N ALA A 64 12.14 -0.42 13.98
CA ALA A 64 11.73 -1.67 13.36
C ALA A 64 11.93 -2.82 14.35
N GLY A 65 11.00 -2.95 15.30
CA GLY A 65 10.95 -4.11 16.20
C GLY A 65 12.30 -4.43 16.86
N VAL A 66 12.60 -5.73 16.99
CA VAL A 66 13.77 -6.25 17.71
C VAL A 66 15.10 -6.05 16.94
N ASP A 67 15.04 -5.60 15.68
CA ASP A 67 16.15 -5.65 14.71
C ASP A 67 16.77 -4.28 14.39
N GLY A 68 16.34 -3.19 15.05
CA GLY A 68 16.95 -1.86 14.93
C GLY A 68 16.07 -0.81 14.24
N GLU A 69 16.66 0.35 13.88
CA GLU A 69 15.95 1.43 13.18
C GLU A 69 15.79 1.13 11.69
N ALA A 70 14.56 1.21 11.15
CA ALA A 70 14.31 1.20 9.71
C ALA A 70 14.22 2.62 9.16
N CYS A 71 15.03 2.87 8.14
CA CYS A 71 15.02 4.09 7.37
C CYS A 71 13.82 4.11 6.39
N LEU A 72 12.82 4.92 6.71
CA LEU A 72 11.64 5.25 5.92
C LEU A 72 11.90 6.34 4.85
N GLN A 73 13.06 6.99 4.84
CA GLN A 73 13.36 8.05 3.86
C GLN A 73 13.15 7.60 2.40
N PRO A 74 13.57 6.39 1.96
CA PRO A 74 13.28 5.94 0.60
C PRO A 74 11.79 5.78 0.32
N LEU A 75 10.99 5.36 1.31
CA LEU A 75 9.54 5.31 1.15
C LEU A 75 8.93 6.70 0.99
N LEU A 76 9.43 7.69 1.74
CA LEU A 76 8.99 9.08 1.61
C LEU A 76 9.41 9.68 0.25
N ARG A 77 10.60 9.34 -0.27
CA ARG A 77 11.07 9.81 -1.58
C ARG A 77 10.37 9.13 -2.74
N ALA A 78 10.13 7.82 -2.63
CA ALA A 78 9.47 7.00 -3.64
C ALA A 78 7.96 6.89 -3.43
N GLU A 79 7.36 7.86 -2.72
CA GLU A 79 6.00 7.77 -2.18
C GLU A 79 4.99 7.28 -3.22
N THR A 80 5.05 7.85 -4.42
CA THR A 80 4.16 7.49 -5.52
C THR A 80 4.47 6.10 -6.09
N GLU A 81 5.74 5.75 -6.24
CA GLU A 81 6.20 4.48 -6.80
C GLU A 81 5.81 3.29 -5.94
N TYR A 82 6.11 3.30 -4.63
CA TYR A 82 5.76 2.16 -3.78
C TYR A 82 4.24 2.03 -3.63
N ARG A 83 3.50 3.15 -3.62
CA ARG A 83 2.02 3.14 -3.61
C ARG A 83 1.46 2.51 -4.87
N LYS A 84 2.00 2.82 -6.05
CA LYS A 84 1.63 2.16 -7.32
C LYS A 84 1.86 0.64 -7.27
N GLU A 85 2.97 0.20 -6.68
CA GLU A 85 3.23 -1.23 -6.49
C GLU A 85 2.23 -1.89 -5.53
N CYS A 86 1.88 -1.24 -4.42
CA CYS A 86 0.83 -1.73 -3.54
C CYS A 86 -0.55 -1.75 -4.23
N ILE A 87 -0.88 -0.77 -5.07
CA ILE A 87 -2.12 -0.77 -5.88
C ILE A 87 -2.11 -1.92 -6.89
N ALA A 88 -0.96 -2.23 -7.48
CA ALA A 88 -0.83 -3.38 -8.37
C ALA A 88 -1.06 -4.71 -7.63
N GLU A 89 -0.58 -4.87 -6.40
CA GLU A 89 -0.92 -6.02 -5.56
C GLU A 89 -2.41 -6.05 -5.17
N TRP A 90 -2.98 -4.90 -4.79
CA TRP A 90 -4.41 -4.77 -4.48
C TRP A 90 -5.29 -5.19 -5.66
N ALA A 91 -4.94 -4.79 -6.88
CA ALA A 91 -5.71 -5.09 -8.08
C ALA A 91 -5.81 -6.60 -8.36
N LYS A 92 -4.85 -7.41 -7.90
CA LYS A 92 -4.87 -8.87 -8.06
C LYS A 92 -6.02 -9.54 -7.31
N PHE A 93 -6.44 -8.97 -6.18
CA PHE A 93 -7.58 -9.46 -5.41
C PHE A 93 -8.93 -9.11 -6.08
N ARG A 94 -8.97 -8.09 -6.94
CA ARG A 94 -10.21 -7.78 -7.68
C ARG A 94 -10.53 -8.76 -8.79
N VAL A 95 -9.52 -9.39 -9.39
CA VAL A 95 -9.72 -10.38 -10.46
C VAL A 95 -10.27 -11.70 -9.89
N ALA A 96 -10.15 -11.92 -8.58
CA ALA A 96 -10.72 -13.06 -7.87
C ALA A 96 -12.23 -12.95 -7.57
N GLY A 97 -12.89 -11.84 -7.92
CA GLY A 97 -14.36 -11.67 -7.81
C GLY A 97 -14.86 -10.93 -6.56
N GLU A 98 -14.01 -10.14 -5.89
CA GLU A 98 -14.19 -9.73 -4.49
C GLU A 98 -14.50 -8.24 -4.30
N PHE A 99 -15.37 -7.65 -5.13
CA PHE A 99 -15.85 -6.29 -4.84
C PHE A 99 -17.12 -6.35 -4.01
N ARG A 100 -17.01 -6.14 -2.68
CA ARG A 100 -18.18 -5.75 -1.89
C ARG A 100 -18.32 -4.24 -1.99
N ALA A 101 -19.27 -3.78 -2.80
CA ALA A 101 -19.72 -2.39 -2.70
C ALA A 101 -20.20 -2.18 -1.26
N SER A 102 -19.48 -1.37 -0.48
CA SER A 102 -19.94 -0.96 0.85
C SER A 102 -21.24 -0.19 0.69
N ALA A 103 -22.37 -0.87 0.82
CA ALA A 103 -23.65 -0.21 0.97
C ALA A 103 -23.61 0.59 2.28
N PRO A 104 -24.06 1.85 2.31
CA PRO A 104 -24.14 2.61 3.54
C PRO A 104 -25.08 1.87 4.51
N GLN A 105 -24.56 1.54 5.70
CA GLN A 105 -25.41 1.09 6.80
C GLN A 105 -26.28 2.27 7.24
N VAL A 106 -27.49 2.35 6.72
CA VAL A 106 -28.53 3.18 7.33
C VAL A 106 -28.95 2.47 8.60
N ALA A 107 -28.45 2.95 9.73
CA ALA A 107 -28.95 2.59 11.04
C ALA A 107 -30.46 2.87 11.08
N ARG A 108 -31.27 1.82 11.18
CA ARG A 108 -32.68 1.95 11.57
C ARG A 108 -32.73 1.84 13.08
N THR A 109 -33.09 2.96 13.70
CA THR A 109 -33.61 3.13 15.06
C THR A 109 -34.87 2.32 15.28
#